data_AF-G4YMD3-F1
#
_entry.id   AF-G4YMD3-F1
#
_cell.length_a   1.000
_cell.length_b   1.000
_cell.length_c   1.000
_cell.angle_alpha   90.00
_cell.angle_beta   90.00
_cell.angle_gamma   90.00
#
_symmetry.space_group_name_H-M   'P 1'
#
loop_
_entity.id
_entity.type
_entity.pdbx_description
1 polymer ?
#
loop_
_entity_poly.entity_id
_entity_poly.type
_entity_poly.pdbx_seq_one_letter_code
_entity_poly.pdbx_strand_id
1 'polypeptide(L)'
;MRVQASLFAFSAASAAASGVQTTERSLGALVNCPAVRSAASPCLWAGENGEVVASETLRELLVQRNLVSFGDREPMHRNLQAHMTYIEDVFMYSKSVGHDFSYRMGVNEHHLTSSTRRRLSPQQLVDQEVKSARSRRLMTEASGSTATGTITVSSSGSSEYWNWCDTDNSFGYSVCSSVKSQQNCGSCWAFAAADAIETAVVIAENASAAVSLSPQQFLTCSTLETTQTFDYCWASDNGVDGATWMETEIKWESQNNGCNGGMTHGAFIDAAQNGWGLVTELTMPYDDSGSSSTSSNNASSACSVSANETAASITGWEQVVGADCTASSNCTILLRSALEKQPIAVAINSEDPFGDYAGGFYSCPNNGDLSSKDDVNHALLLVGYGTDATEGDYWILKNSYGSSWGASGFMKLVADAKVNCGLNIFPVIPTGASAGAAASTSVDSGGDKVFVGLSPTAWIAVAAVTTIFTVVTTAIGMLVSNRKLKTIRKQNSAMYAARNQNNAQAAAR
;
A
#
# COMPACT_ATOMS: atom_id res chain seq x y z
N MET A 1 -23.98 -63.99 -10.80
CA MET A 1 -25.34 -64.05 -11.34
C MET A 1 -25.92 -62.65 -11.25
N ARG A 2 -26.40 -62.11 -12.38
CA ARG A 2 -26.79 -60.71 -12.59
C ARG A 2 -27.86 -60.24 -11.59
N VAL A 3 -27.71 -59.04 -11.05
CA VAL A 3 -28.85 -58.26 -10.53
C VAL A 3 -28.84 -56.90 -11.22
N GLN A 4 -29.95 -56.60 -11.88
CA GLN A 4 -30.19 -55.42 -12.70
C GLN A 4 -30.24 -54.15 -11.85
N ALA A 5 -29.54 -53.11 -12.29
CA ALA A 5 -29.74 -51.75 -11.83
C ALA A 5 -30.85 -51.10 -12.68
N SER A 6 -31.99 -50.81 -12.05
CA SER A 6 -33.06 -50.00 -12.64
C SER A 6 -32.66 -48.53 -12.57
N LEU A 7 -32.60 -47.87 -13.73
CA LEU A 7 -32.46 -46.43 -13.85
C LEU A 7 -33.66 -45.73 -13.19
N PHE A 8 -33.41 -44.91 -12.17
CA PHE A 8 -34.29 -43.80 -11.82
C PHE A 8 -33.72 -42.52 -12.45
N ALA A 9 -34.43 -42.02 -13.46
CA ALA A 9 -34.20 -40.71 -14.02
C ALA A 9 -34.60 -39.66 -12.97
N PHE A 10 -33.61 -39.02 -12.35
CA PHE A 10 -33.83 -37.73 -11.70
C PHE A 10 -33.75 -36.65 -12.77
N SER A 11 -34.89 -36.04 -13.05
CA SER A 11 -34.97 -34.79 -13.81
C SER A 11 -34.12 -33.74 -13.09
N ALA A 12 -33.01 -33.33 -13.70
CA ALA A 12 -32.32 -32.12 -13.33
C ALA A 12 -33.25 -30.94 -13.64
N ALA A 13 -34.02 -30.52 -12.64
CA ALA A 13 -34.57 -29.18 -12.63
C ALA A 13 -33.37 -28.23 -12.55
N SER A 14 -33.03 -27.62 -13.68
CA SER A 14 -32.08 -26.52 -13.76
C SER A 14 -32.61 -25.37 -12.90
N ALA A 15 -32.16 -25.31 -11.65
CA ALA A 15 -32.17 -24.05 -10.92
C ALA A 15 -31.22 -23.12 -11.69
N ALA A 16 -31.78 -22.12 -12.35
CA ALA A 16 -31.01 -21.04 -12.95
C ALA A 16 -30.23 -20.37 -11.81
N ALA A 17 -28.94 -20.68 -11.71
CA ALA A 17 -28.01 -19.87 -10.94
C ALA A 17 -27.99 -18.51 -11.63
N SER A 18 -28.55 -17.49 -10.97
CA SER A 18 -28.29 -16.10 -11.32
C SER A 18 -26.78 -15.91 -11.28
N GLY A 19 -26.14 -15.83 -12.44
CA GLY A 19 -24.69 -15.66 -12.53
C GLY A 19 -24.29 -14.38 -11.81
N VAL A 20 -23.43 -14.50 -10.79
CA VAL A 20 -22.78 -13.35 -10.16
C VAL A 20 -21.96 -12.67 -11.24
N GLN A 21 -22.26 -11.39 -11.52
CA GLN A 21 -21.49 -10.61 -12.48
C GLN A 21 -20.15 -10.24 -11.86
N THR A 22 -19.06 -10.45 -12.58
CA THR A 22 -17.69 -10.16 -12.11
C THR A 22 -16.96 -9.18 -13.02
N THR A 23 -15.87 -8.59 -12.52
CA THR A 23 -14.99 -7.65 -13.21
C THR A 23 -13.53 -7.81 -12.78
N GLU A 24 -12.59 -7.51 -13.68
CA GLU A 24 -11.14 -7.50 -13.40
C GLU A 24 -10.67 -6.22 -12.66
N ARG A 25 -11.59 -5.37 -12.21
CA ARG A 25 -11.26 -4.12 -11.54
C ARG A 25 -10.97 -4.36 -10.06
N SER A 26 -10.03 -3.59 -9.51
CA SER A 26 -9.74 -3.56 -8.07
C SER A 26 -11.00 -3.22 -7.26
N LEU A 27 -11.06 -3.73 -6.02
CA LEU A 27 -12.09 -3.36 -5.04
C LEU A 27 -12.30 -1.84 -5.02
N GLY A 28 -13.56 -1.42 -5.08
CA GLY A 28 -13.95 -0.02 -4.98
C GLY A 28 -13.88 0.78 -6.29
N ALA A 29 -13.40 0.20 -7.38
CA ALA A 29 -13.45 0.84 -8.70
C ALA A 29 -14.89 0.99 -9.21
N LEU A 30 -15.26 2.17 -9.71
CA LEU A 30 -16.55 2.33 -10.39
C LEU A 30 -16.57 1.46 -11.64
N VAL A 31 -17.64 0.68 -11.86
CA VAL A 31 -17.81 -0.20 -13.03
C VAL A 31 -18.61 0.51 -14.11
N ASN A 32 -19.81 0.96 -13.76
CA ASN A 32 -20.73 1.63 -14.68
C ASN A 32 -21.80 2.43 -13.92
N CYS A 33 -22.35 3.46 -14.54
CA CYS A 33 -23.53 4.18 -14.05
C CYS A 33 -24.62 4.26 -15.14
N PRO A 34 -25.90 4.15 -14.77
CA PRO A 34 -27.00 4.45 -15.70
C PRO A 34 -27.07 5.96 -15.99
N ALA A 35 -27.75 6.33 -17.08
CA ALA A 35 -27.95 7.73 -17.45
C ALA A 35 -28.75 8.54 -16.41
N VAL A 36 -29.62 7.86 -15.66
CA VAL A 36 -30.37 8.42 -14.53
C VAL A 36 -30.26 7.47 -13.34
N ARG A 37 -29.62 7.92 -12.26
CA ARG A 37 -29.46 7.16 -11.02
C ARG A 37 -30.77 7.08 -10.25
N SER A 38 -31.11 5.91 -9.73
CA SER A 38 -32.22 5.71 -8.80
C SER A 38 -31.93 4.53 -7.88
N ALA A 39 -32.73 4.35 -6.81
CA ALA A 39 -32.60 3.17 -5.94
C ALA A 39 -32.80 1.84 -6.72
N ALA A 40 -33.61 1.85 -7.79
CA ALA A 40 -33.83 0.68 -8.64
C ALA A 40 -32.77 0.51 -9.73
N SER A 41 -31.96 1.54 -9.99
CA SER A 41 -30.90 1.55 -10.99
C SER A 41 -29.71 2.35 -10.44
N PRO A 42 -28.95 1.75 -9.49
CA PRO A 42 -27.77 2.39 -8.90
C PRO A 42 -26.57 2.29 -9.85
N CYS A 43 -25.52 3.07 -9.55
CA CYS A 43 -24.21 2.78 -10.12
C CYS A 43 -23.67 1.45 -9.57
N LEU A 44 -22.85 0.81 -10.40
CA LEU A 44 -22.24 -0.48 -10.14
C LEU A 44 -20.75 -0.29 -9.89
N TRP A 45 -20.23 -1.03 -8.92
CA TRP A 45 -18.86 -0.94 -8.44
C TRP A 45 -18.24 -2.32 -8.30
N ALA A 46 -16.92 -2.39 -8.30
CA ALA A 46 -16.18 -3.60 -7.99
C ALA A 46 -16.17 -3.83 -6.48
N GLY A 47 -16.64 -4.99 -6.04
CA GLY A 47 -16.58 -5.52 -4.69
C GLY A 47 -15.38 -6.45 -4.50
N GLU A 48 -15.43 -7.27 -3.44
CA GLU A 48 -14.38 -8.26 -3.19
C GLU A 48 -14.31 -9.30 -4.32
N ASN A 49 -13.09 -9.74 -4.64
CA ASN A 49 -12.82 -10.72 -5.69
C ASN A 49 -13.43 -10.37 -7.06
N GLY A 50 -13.63 -9.07 -7.32
CA GLY A 50 -14.18 -8.58 -8.58
C GLY A 50 -15.71 -8.73 -8.71
N GLU A 51 -16.44 -9.07 -7.65
CA GLU A 51 -17.91 -9.10 -7.71
C GLU A 51 -18.49 -7.73 -8.05
N VAL A 52 -19.49 -7.64 -8.92
CA VAL A 52 -20.14 -6.38 -9.24
C VAL A 52 -21.26 -6.12 -8.24
N VAL A 53 -21.14 -5.02 -7.48
CA VAL A 53 -22.03 -4.66 -6.37
C VAL A 53 -22.61 -3.25 -6.53
N ALA A 54 -23.73 -2.97 -5.87
CA ALA A 54 -24.32 -1.64 -5.82
C ALA A 54 -23.54 -0.72 -4.85
N SER A 55 -23.69 0.61 -5.02
CA SER A 55 -23.03 1.61 -4.17
C SER A 55 -23.25 1.37 -2.67
N GLU A 56 -24.45 0.96 -2.27
CA GLU A 56 -24.80 0.67 -0.87
C GLU A 56 -23.97 -0.50 -0.30
N THR A 57 -23.91 -1.59 -1.05
CA THR A 57 -23.18 -2.81 -0.65
C THR A 57 -21.69 -2.54 -0.52
N LEU A 58 -21.10 -1.80 -1.47
CA LEU A 58 -19.69 -1.43 -1.39
C LEU A 58 -19.39 -0.53 -0.17
N ARG A 59 -20.29 0.42 0.12
CA ARG A 59 -20.11 1.32 1.27
C ARG A 59 -20.09 0.54 2.59
N GLU A 60 -21.01 -0.40 2.76
CA GLU A 60 -21.04 -1.29 3.92
C GLU A 60 -19.79 -2.15 4.01
N LEU A 61 -19.34 -2.71 2.89
CA LEU A 61 -18.13 -3.53 2.82
C LEU A 61 -16.88 -2.76 3.30
N LEU A 62 -16.64 -1.55 2.77
CA LEU A 62 -15.47 -0.75 3.13
C LEU A 62 -15.51 -0.27 4.59
N VAL A 63 -16.68 0.09 5.12
CA VAL A 63 -16.83 0.47 6.53
C VAL A 63 -16.64 -0.73 7.47
N GLN A 64 -17.05 -1.94 7.07
CA GLN A 64 -16.88 -3.15 7.88
C GLN A 64 -15.43 -3.65 7.93
N ARG A 65 -14.67 -3.47 6.84
CA ARG A 65 -13.25 -3.82 6.77
C ARG A 65 -12.40 -2.99 7.72
N ASN A 66 -12.80 -1.75 7.97
CA ASN A 66 -12.14 -0.90 8.96
C ASN A 66 -12.72 -1.18 10.35
N LEU A 67 -11.92 -1.71 11.28
CA LEU A 67 -12.36 -2.06 12.64
C LEU A 67 -12.67 -0.81 13.47
N VAL A 68 -13.86 -0.25 13.28
CA VAL A 68 -14.26 1.04 13.85
C VAL A 68 -15.17 0.89 15.07
N SER A 69 -15.03 1.82 16.01
CA SER A 69 -16.02 2.00 17.06
C SER A 69 -17.38 2.33 16.43
N PHE A 70 -18.47 1.91 17.08
CA PHE A 70 -19.82 2.15 16.57
C PHE A 70 -20.11 3.65 16.32
N GLY A 71 -19.47 4.54 17.10
CA GLY A 71 -19.61 5.99 16.95
C GLY A 71 -19.00 6.57 15.66
N ASP A 72 -18.02 5.91 15.06
CA ASP A 72 -17.27 6.42 13.91
C ASP A 72 -17.86 5.96 12.57
N ARG A 73 -18.75 4.97 12.59
CA ARG A 73 -19.39 4.41 11.39
C ARG A 73 -20.15 5.45 10.58
N GLU A 74 -21.01 6.22 11.25
CA GLU A 74 -21.89 7.21 10.59
C GLU A 74 -21.12 8.33 9.87
N PRO A 75 -20.11 8.98 10.48
CA PRO A 75 -19.21 9.88 9.77
C PRO A 75 -18.54 9.25 8.54
N MET A 76 -18.01 8.03 8.67
CA MET A 76 -17.34 7.35 7.56
C MET A 76 -18.28 7.02 6.42
N HIS A 77 -19.52 6.58 6.72
CA HIS A 77 -20.55 6.38 5.70
C HIS A 77 -20.82 7.66 4.92
N ARG A 78 -20.98 8.80 5.61
CA ARG A 78 -21.22 10.09 4.94
C ARG A 78 -20.05 10.56 4.09
N ASN A 79 -18.83 10.41 4.59
CA ASN A 79 -17.61 10.75 3.83
C ASN A 79 -17.50 9.91 2.56
N LEU A 80 -17.59 8.59 2.71
CA LEU A 80 -17.51 7.66 1.60
C LEU A 80 -18.61 7.93 0.57
N GLN A 81 -19.85 8.17 1.02
CA GLN A 81 -20.95 8.53 0.13
C GLN A 81 -20.69 9.82 -0.65
N ALA A 82 -20.07 10.84 -0.04
CA ALA A 82 -19.73 12.08 -0.73
C ALA A 82 -18.69 11.85 -1.85
N HIS A 83 -17.66 11.05 -1.58
CA HIS A 83 -16.67 10.66 -2.59
C HIS A 83 -17.29 9.85 -3.73
N MET A 84 -18.10 8.85 -3.39
CA MET A 84 -18.82 8.04 -4.39
C MET A 84 -19.72 8.91 -5.27
N THR A 85 -20.48 9.82 -4.68
CA THR A 85 -21.39 10.71 -5.43
C THR A 85 -20.62 11.57 -6.43
N TYR A 86 -19.48 12.14 -6.02
CA TYR A 86 -18.62 12.93 -6.90
C TYR A 86 -18.11 12.11 -8.08
N ILE A 87 -17.57 10.92 -7.83
CA ILE A 87 -17.03 10.02 -8.87
C ILE A 87 -18.13 9.59 -9.86
N GLU A 88 -19.32 9.26 -9.34
CA GLU A 88 -20.48 8.93 -10.17
C GLU A 88 -20.89 10.11 -11.07
N ASP A 89 -20.89 11.34 -10.55
CA ASP A 89 -21.20 12.54 -11.33
C ASP A 89 -20.15 12.84 -12.40
N VAL A 90 -18.86 12.65 -12.09
CA VAL A 90 -17.76 12.76 -13.06
C VAL A 90 -17.96 11.76 -14.20
N PHE A 91 -18.26 10.50 -13.87
CA PHE A 91 -18.47 9.45 -14.85
C PHE A 91 -19.70 9.72 -15.74
N MET A 92 -20.83 10.10 -15.14
CA MET A 92 -22.03 10.39 -15.92
C MET A 92 -21.83 11.58 -16.86
N TYR A 93 -21.16 12.63 -16.39
CA TYR A 93 -20.90 13.80 -17.22
C TYR A 93 -19.90 13.49 -18.35
N SER A 94 -18.83 12.74 -18.08
CA SER A 94 -17.87 12.33 -19.13
C SER A 94 -18.54 11.53 -20.24
N LYS A 95 -19.43 10.59 -19.89
CA LYS A 95 -20.25 9.87 -20.87
C LYS A 95 -21.18 10.79 -21.65
N SER A 96 -21.78 11.79 -21.00
CA SER A 96 -22.68 12.74 -21.67
C SER A 96 -21.98 13.60 -22.75
N VAL A 97 -20.68 13.86 -22.58
CA VAL A 97 -19.86 14.62 -23.53
C VAL A 97 -19.03 13.71 -24.45
N GLY A 98 -19.22 12.38 -24.39
CA GLY A 98 -18.51 11.42 -25.22
C GLY A 98 -17.01 11.32 -24.92
N HIS A 99 -16.61 11.59 -23.69
CA HIS A 99 -15.23 11.48 -23.24
C HIS A 99 -14.99 10.21 -22.42
N ASP A 100 -13.92 9.49 -22.77
CA ASP A 100 -13.43 8.33 -22.04
C ASP A 100 -12.06 8.66 -21.42
N PHE A 101 -11.96 8.53 -20.11
CA PHE A 101 -10.70 8.67 -19.38
C PHE A 101 -9.78 7.48 -19.68
N SER A 102 -8.47 7.75 -19.75
CA SER A 102 -7.41 6.73 -19.83
C SER A 102 -7.22 5.94 -18.53
N TYR A 103 -7.78 6.46 -17.43
CA TYR A 103 -7.80 5.84 -16.11
C TYR A 103 -9.21 5.73 -15.53
N ARG A 104 -9.35 4.89 -14.51
CA ARG A 104 -10.60 4.65 -13.79
C ARG A 104 -10.54 5.33 -12.44
N MET A 105 -11.71 5.75 -11.97
CA MET A 105 -11.89 6.30 -10.63
C MET A 105 -12.63 5.30 -9.72
N GLY A 106 -12.39 5.39 -8.43
CA GLY A 106 -12.90 4.49 -7.41
C GLY A 106 -12.79 5.06 -6.01
N VAL A 107 -13.32 4.32 -5.05
CA VAL A 107 -13.19 4.60 -3.62
C VAL A 107 -12.43 3.48 -2.92
N ASN A 108 -11.86 3.77 -1.76
CA ASN A 108 -11.04 2.84 -0.97
C ASN A 108 -11.10 3.25 0.51
N GLU A 109 -10.37 2.56 1.37
CA GLU A 109 -10.41 2.77 2.82
C GLU A 109 -9.92 4.17 3.25
N HIS A 110 -9.05 4.82 2.47
CA HIS A 110 -8.63 6.21 2.74
C HIS A 110 -9.81 7.21 2.63
N HIS A 111 -10.79 6.91 1.77
CA HIS A 111 -11.99 7.74 1.58
C HIS A 111 -12.99 7.69 2.75
N LEU A 112 -12.77 6.81 3.73
CA LEU A 112 -13.57 6.77 4.95
C LEU A 112 -13.37 8.05 5.79
N THR A 113 -12.18 8.64 5.72
CA THR A 113 -11.71 9.69 6.64
C THR A 113 -11.09 10.88 5.92
N SER A 114 -10.70 10.74 4.64
CA SER A 114 -10.16 11.84 3.85
C SER A 114 -11.17 12.99 3.67
N SER A 115 -10.63 14.18 3.40
CA SER A 115 -11.44 15.38 3.12
C SER A 115 -12.32 15.17 1.88
N THR A 116 -13.61 15.46 2.01
CA THR A 116 -14.56 15.47 0.88
C THR A 116 -14.56 16.78 0.08
N ARG A 117 -13.70 17.75 0.46
CA ARG A 117 -13.56 19.01 -0.29
C ARG A 117 -12.94 18.72 -1.65
N ARG A 118 -13.55 19.25 -2.70
CA ARG A 118 -13.10 19.09 -4.08
C ARG A 118 -12.66 20.44 -4.64
N ARG A 119 -11.53 20.47 -5.33
CA ARG A 119 -11.04 21.69 -6.01
C ARG A 119 -11.91 22.05 -7.22
N LEU A 120 -12.35 21.04 -7.96
CA LEU A 120 -13.10 21.17 -9.20
C LEU A 120 -14.48 20.50 -9.06
N SER A 121 -15.52 21.10 -9.62
CA SER A 121 -16.78 20.41 -9.84
C SER A 121 -16.59 19.22 -10.80
N PRO A 122 -17.50 18.24 -10.82
CA PRO A 122 -17.43 17.13 -11.79
C PRO A 122 -17.28 17.59 -13.24
N GLN A 123 -18.01 18.64 -13.64
CA GLN A 123 -17.94 19.21 -14.98
C GLN A 123 -16.58 19.86 -15.25
N GLN A 124 -16.08 20.65 -14.30
CA GLN A 124 -14.78 21.32 -14.44
C GLN A 124 -13.63 20.31 -14.56
N LEU A 125 -13.69 19.19 -13.81
CA LEU A 125 -12.70 18.13 -13.90
C LEU A 125 -12.71 17.47 -15.29
N VAL A 126 -13.88 17.09 -15.78
CA VAL A 126 -14.02 16.49 -17.12
C VAL A 126 -13.59 17.47 -18.22
N ASP A 127 -14.01 18.74 -18.13
CA ASP A 127 -13.63 19.77 -19.10
C ASP A 127 -12.11 20.01 -19.12
N GLN A 128 -11.46 19.95 -17.95
CA GLN A 128 -10.02 20.02 -17.85
C GLN A 128 -9.36 18.82 -18.51
N GLU A 129 -9.83 17.60 -18.23
CA GLU A 129 -9.26 16.38 -18.83
C GLU A 129 -9.46 16.34 -20.35
N VAL A 130 -10.64 16.71 -20.86
CA VAL A 130 -10.91 16.79 -22.30
C VAL A 130 -9.93 17.73 -22.99
N LYS A 131 -9.63 18.88 -22.37
CA LYS A 131 -8.62 19.82 -22.89
C LYS A 131 -7.23 19.21 -22.87
N SER A 132 -6.82 18.61 -21.75
CA SER A 132 -5.51 17.95 -21.61
C SER A 132 -5.34 16.82 -22.63
N ALA A 133 -6.33 15.94 -22.79
CA ALA A 133 -6.32 14.85 -23.75
C ALA A 133 -6.22 15.36 -25.20
N ARG A 134 -6.91 16.45 -25.54
CA ARG A 134 -6.78 17.10 -26.85
C ARG A 134 -5.38 17.66 -27.06
N SER A 135 -4.82 18.34 -26.07
CA SER A 135 -3.46 18.87 -26.13
C SER A 135 -2.43 17.77 -26.35
N ARG A 136 -2.53 16.65 -25.61
CA ARG A 136 -1.66 15.48 -25.79
C ARG A 136 -1.74 14.93 -27.22
N ARG A 137 -2.94 14.73 -27.76
CA ARG A 137 -3.13 14.26 -29.15
C ARG A 137 -2.49 15.18 -30.18
N LEU A 138 -2.68 16.49 -30.05
CA LEU A 138 -2.09 17.47 -30.96
C LEU A 138 -0.56 17.47 -30.89
N MET A 139 0.02 17.29 -29.70
CA MET A 139 1.47 17.14 -29.53
C MET A 139 1.97 15.85 -30.20
N THR A 140 1.28 14.72 -30.01
CA THR A 140 1.63 13.45 -30.68
C THR A 140 1.55 13.57 -32.21
N GLU A 141 0.51 14.22 -32.75
CA GLU A 141 0.35 14.45 -34.20
C GLU A 141 1.44 15.37 -34.76
N ALA A 142 1.77 16.46 -34.06
CA ALA A 142 2.85 17.36 -34.46
C ALA A 142 4.21 16.66 -34.47
N SER A 143 4.46 15.81 -33.46
CA SER A 143 5.64 14.94 -33.39
C SER A 143 5.63 13.81 -34.42
N GLY A 144 4.46 13.38 -34.93
CA GLY A 144 4.34 12.39 -36.00
C GLY A 144 4.58 12.94 -37.40
N SER A 145 4.47 14.26 -37.61
CA SER A 145 4.79 14.94 -38.88
C SER A 145 6.28 15.20 -39.08
N THR A 146 7.09 15.06 -38.03
CA THR A 146 8.54 15.25 -38.06
C THR A 146 9.13 14.08 -37.29
N ALA A 147 9.72 13.08 -37.98
CA ALA A 147 10.24 11.84 -37.40
C ALA A 147 11.46 12.03 -36.46
N THR A 148 11.31 12.90 -35.46
CA THR A 148 12.28 13.29 -34.42
C THR A 148 11.61 13.71 -33.11
N GLY A 149 10.27 13.72 -33.01
CA GLY A 149 9.54 14.19 -31.82
C GLY A 149 8.76 13.11 -31.04
N THR A 150 8.78 11.86 -31.49
CA THR A 150 8.32 10.76 -30.63
C THR A 150 9.29 10.70 -29.46
N ILE A 151 8.76 10.60 -28.23
CA ILE A 151 9.51 10.03 -27.11
C ILE A 151 9.71 8.54 -27.45
N THR A 152 10.47 8.26 -28.49
CA THR A 152 11.24 7.04 -28.53
C THR A 152 12.37 7.33 -27.58
N VAL A 153 12.19 6.96 -26.31
CA VAL A 153 13.33 6.61 -25.48
C VAL A 153 14.10 5.60 -26.31
N SER A 154 15.13 6.09 -27.00
CA SER A 154 15.92 5.31 -27.92
C SER A 154 16.76 4.40 -27.04
N SER A 155 16.17 3.26 -26.63
CA SER A 155 16.81 2.05 -26.12
C SER A 155 18.13 2.26 -25.38
N SER A 156 18.21 3.23 -24.47
CA SER A 156 19.34 3.31 -23.53
C SER A 156 19.15 2.30 -22.40
N GLY A 157 17.91 1.79 -22.25
CA GLY A 157 17.54 0.63 -21.44
C GLY A 157 17.32 -0.63 -22.28
N SER A 158 17.54 -1.80 -21.66
CA SER A 158 17.50 -3.11 -22.35
C SER A 158 16.10 -3.66 -22.63
N SER A 159 15.03 -3.05 -22.10
CA SER A 159 13.65 -3.59 -22.19
C SER A 159 12.59 -2.50 -22.42
N GLU A 160 11.49 -2.85 -23.11
CA GLU A 160 10.29 -1.99 -23.28
C GLU A 160 9.41 -1.93 -22.02
N TYR A 161 9.62 -2.85 -21.07
CA TYR A 161 8.92 -2.95 -19.80
C TYR A 161 9.89 -3.40 -18.72
N TRP A 162 9.89 -2.69 -17.60
CA TRP A 162 10.71 -3.00 -16.44
C TRP A 162 9.94 -2.74 -15.17
N ASN A 163 9.97 -3.66 -14.21
CA ASN A 163 9.32 -3.48 -12.92
C ASN A 163 10.03 -4.26 -11.80
N TRP A 164 10.57 -3.51 -10.84
CA TRP A 164 11.21 -4.06 -9.64
C TRP A 164 10.24 -4.84 -8.75
N CYS A 165 8.95 -4.55 -8.81
CA CYS A 165 7.96 -5.21 -7.95
C CYS A 165 7.30 -6.44 -8.59
N ASP A 166 7.75 -6.91 -9.76
CA ASP A 166 7.30 -8.18 -10.35
C ASP A 166 8.48 -9.04 -10.85
N THR A 167 8.27 -9.92 -11.82
CA THR A 167 9.30 -10.81 -12.36
C THR A 167 10.11 -10.21 -13.52
N ASP A 168 9.66 -9.10 -14.10
CA ASP A 168 10.29 -8.45 -15.26
C ASP A 168 11.33 -7.42 -14.80
N ASN A 169 12.40 -7.93 -14.19
CA ASN A 169 13.59 -7.19 -13.78
C ASN A 169 14.83 -8.11 -13.79
N SER A 170 16.00 -7.58 -13.42
CA SER A 170 17.27 -8.31 -13.43
C SER A 170 17.35 -9.51 -12.47
N PHE A 171 16.48 -9.59 -11.46
CA PHE A 171 16.48 -10.66 -10.46
C PHE A 171 15.47 -11.76 -10.78
N GLY A 172 14.46 -11.49 -11.62
CA GLY A 172 13.41 -12.45 -11.97
C GLY A 172 12.39 -12.70 -10.85
N TYR A 173 12.37 -11.85 -9.82
CA TYR A 173 11.40 -11.84 -8.73
C TYR A 173 11.21 -10.42 -8.20
N SER A 174 10.12 -10.22 -7.45
CA SER A 174 9.80 -8.91 -6.86
C SER A 174 10.80 -8.57 -5.75
N VAL A 175 11.48 -7.42 -5.87
CA VAL A 175 12.35 -6.90 -4.81
C VAL A 175 11.60 -6.03 -3.81
N CYS A 176 10.32 -5.78 -4.04
CA CYS A 176 9.50 -4.89 -3.21
C CYS A 176 8.84 -5.64 -2.05
N SER A 177 8.74 -4.98 -0.90
CA SER A 177 7.82 -5.39 0.16
C SER A 177 6.36 -5.22 -0.30
N SER A 178 5.42 -5.82 0.43
CA SER A 178 4.00 -5.63 0.11
C SER A 178 3.57 -4.16 0.27
N VAL A 179 2.44 -3.82 -0.36
CA VAL A 179 1.87 -2.47 -0.28
C VAL A 179 1.39 -2.20 1.15
N LYS A 180 1.85 -1.09 1.72
CA LYS A 180 1.52 -0.63 3.07
C LYS A 180 0.44 0.46 3.03
N SER A 181 -0.11 0.81 4.20
CA SER A 181 -1.06 1.93 4.33
C SER A 181 -0.62 2.92 5.42
N GLN A 182 -0.47 4.19 5.05
CA GLN A 182 -0.23 5.31 5.97
C GLN A 182 -1.51 5.83 6.64
N GLN A 183 -2.67 5.28 6.27
CA GLN A 183 -3.96 5.64 6.83
C GLN A 183 -4.21 7.16 6.82
N ASN A 184 -4.42 7.78 7.99
CA ASN A 184 -4.79 9.19 8.13
C ASN A 184 -3.62 10.13 8.42
N CYS A 185 -2.40 9.61 8.40
CA CYS A 185 -1.21 10.37 8.77
C CYS A 185 -0.46 10.83 7.51
N GLY A 186 -0.06 12.10 7.45
CA GLY A 186 0.73 12.70 6.36
C GLY A 186 2.19 12.23 6.38
N SER A 187 2.39 10.92 6.24
CA SER A 187 3.68 10.25 6.46
C SER A 187 4.20 9.50 5.23
N CYS A 188 3.66 9.79 4.04
CA CYS A 188 4.11 9.20 2.76
C CYS A 188 5.64 9.26 2.58
N TRP A 189 6.28 10.34 3.04
CA TRP A 189 7.74 10.51 3.05
C TRP A 189 8.49 9.39 3.79
N ALA A 190 7.96 8.94 4.93
CA ALA A 190 8.54 7.88 5.74
C ALA A 190 8.33 6.49 5.11
N PHE A 191 7.16 6.25 4.52
CA PHE A 191 6.88 5.01 3.79
C PHE A 191 7.75 4.91 2.53
N ALA A 192 7.88 5.99 1.75
CA ALA A 192 8.76 6.03 0.60
C ALA A 192 10.24 5.83 1.00
N ALA A 193 10.67 6.40 2.12
CA ALA A 193 12.01 6.18 2.66
C ALA A 193 12.23 4.71 3.04
N ALA A 194 11.32 4.12 3.81
CA ALA A 194 11.38 2.71 4.20
C ALA A 194 11.44 1.81 2.95
N ASP A 195 10.47 1.93 2.04
CA ASP A 195 10.40 1.08 0.84
C ASP A 195 11.64 1.21 -0.08
N ALA A 196 12.22 2.40 -0.18
CA ALA A 196 13.46 2.61 -0.94
C ALA A 196 14.67 1.91 -0.29
N ILE A 197 14.77 1.94 1.03
CA ILE A 197 15.87 1.25 1.76
C ILE A 197 15.68 -0.27 1.69
N GLU A 198 14.46 -0.75 1.86
CA GLU A 198 14.11 -2.16 1.77
C GLU A 198 14.54 -2.76 0.43
N THR A 199 14.14 -2.11 -0.66
CA THR A 199 14.48 -2.54 -2.02
C THR A 199 15.99 -2.40 -2.28
N ALA A 200 16.64 -1.35 -1.79
CA ALA A 200 18.08 -1.18 -1.90
C ALA A 200 18.87 -2.30 -1.18
N VAL A 201 18.43 -2.76 -0.01
CA VAL A 201 19.05 -3.91 0.69
C VAL A 201 18.92 -5.18 -0.14
N VAL A 202 17.73 -5.44 -0.70
CA VAL A 202 17.51 -6.61 -1.56
C VAL A 202 18.47 -6.62 -2.74
N ILE A 203 18.62 -5.47 -3.40
CA ILE A 203 19.48 -5.31 -4.57
C ILE A 203 20.96 -5.42 -4.19
N ALA A 204 21.39 -4.75 -3.12
CA ALA A 204 22.79 -4.71 -2.69
C ALA A 204 23.31 -6.08 -2.23
N GLU A 205 22.45 -6.87 -1.58
CA GLU A 205 22.86 -8.16 -0.99
C GLU A 205 22.34 -9.39 -1.73
N ASN A 206 21.61 -9.20 -2.83
CA ASN A 206 20.94 -10.27 -3.57
C ASN A 206 20.03 -11.10 -2.64
N ALA A 207 19.30 -10.41 -1.76
CA ALA A 207 18.41 -11.05 -0.80
C ALA A 207 17.16 -11.60 -1.51
N SER A 208 16.57 -12.66 -0.97
CA SER A 208 15.41 -13.31 -1.60
C SER A 208 14.09 -12.53 -1.46
N ALA A 209 14.02 -11.60 -0.51
CA ALA A 209 12.83 -10.79 -0.24
C ALA A 209 13.19 -9.53 0.57
N ALA A 210 12.38 -8.48 0.41
CA ALA A 210 12.46 -7.29 1.24
C ALA A 210 11.95 -7.56 2.67
N VAL A 211 12.65 -7.00 3.66
CA VAL A 211 12.24 -6.98 5.06
C VAL A 211 11.42 -5.72 5.31
N SER A 212 10.20 -5.81 5.82
CA SER A 212 9.41 -4.61 6.10
C SER A 212 10.00 -3.82 7.27
N LEU A 213 10.58 -2.66 6.99
CA LEU A 213 11.05 -1.66 7.93
C LEU A 213 9.89 -0.85 8.50
N SER A 214 10.11 -0.31 9.71
CA SER A 214 9.14 0.53 10.42
C SER A 214 9.15 1.97 9.90
N PRO A 215 8.07 2.45 9.27
CA PRO A 215 7.89 3.87 8.99
C PRO A 215 7.80 4.66 10.30
N GLN A 216 7.26 4.06 11.37
CA GLN A 216 7.12 4.69 12.68
C GLN A 216 8.45 5.17 13.26
N GLN A 217 9.55 4.45 13.02
CA GLN A 217 10.86 4.89 13.44
C GLN A 217 11.22 6.23 12.81
N PHE A 218 10.98 6.41 11.50
CA PHE A 218 11.19 7.70 10.84
C PHE A 218 10.28 8.80 11.42
N LEU A 219 8.99 8.53 11.64
CA LEU A 219 8.08 9.51 12.26
C LEU A 219 8.53 9.92 13.67
N THR A 220 9.17 9.02 14.39
CA THR A 220 9.61 9.24 15.78
C THR A 220 10.95 9.97 15.85
N CYS A 221 11.86 9.65 14.92
CA CYS A 221 13.28 9.97 15.04
C CYS A 221 13.77 11.00 14.02
N SER A 222 13.11 11.12 12.87
CA SER A 222 13.54 12.03 11.83
C SER A 222 12.89 13.39 12.05
N THR A 223 13.64 14.30 12.68
CA THR A 223 13.15 15.62 13.09
C THR A 223 14.16 16.74 12.82
N LEU A 224 15.31 16.43 12.19
CA LEU A 224 16.32 17.43 11.93
C LEU A 224 15.84 18.39 10.84
N GLU A 225 16.13 19.66 11.05
CA GLU A 225 15.99 20.67 10.02
C GLU A 225 17.17 20.53 9.05
N THR A 226 16.86 20.39 7.76
CA THR A 226 17.85 20.17 6.71
C THR A 226 17.65 21.20 5.60
N THR A 227 18.75 21.72 5.07
CA THR A 227 18.76 22.58 3.89
C THR A 227 19.55 21.89 2.80
N GLN A 228 18.87 21.38 1.78
CA GLN A 228 19.50 20.70 0.67
C GLN A 228 19.39 21.52 -0.61
N THR A 229 20.52 21.68 -1.29
CA THR A 229 20.54 22.19 -2.66
C THR A 229 20.31 21.03 -3.63
N PHE A 230 19.34 21.19 -4.52
CA PHE A 230 19.10 20.29 -5.64
C PHE A 230 19.47 20.99 -6.93
N ASP A 231 20.26 20.30 -7.75
CA ASP A 231 20.72 20.78 -9.05
C ASP A 231 19.84 20.20 -10.16
N TYR A 232 19.54 21.02 -11.16
CA TYR A 232 18.68 20.66 -12.29
C TYR A 232 19.32 21.11 -13.59
N CYS A 233 20.37 20.41 -14.02
CA CYS A 233 21.09 20.72 -15.27
C CYS A 233 20.25 20.63 -16.56
N TRP A 234 19.02 20.10 -16.47
CA TRP A 234 18.02 20.05 -17.55
C TRP A 234 17.02 21.22 -17.50
N ALA A 235 17.00 22.02 -16.42
CA ALA A 235 16.23 23.25 -16.33
C ALA A 235 16.98 24.41 -17.00
N SER A 236 16.26 25.51 -17.23
CA SER A 236 16.82 26.74 -17.81
C SER A 236 16.46 27.95 -16.97
N ASP A 237 17.11 29.10 -17.22
CA ASP A 237 16.80 30.37 -16.54
C ASP A 237 15.34 30.85 -16.77
N ASN A 238 14.64 30.30 -17.77
CA ASN A 238 13.23 30.59 -18.06
C ASN A 238 12.27 29.53 -17.48
N GLY A 239 12.77 28.63 -16.65
CA GLY A 239 12.05 27.47 -16.16
C GLY A 239 11.98 26.33 -17.17
N VAL A 240 10.99 25.46 -16.95
CA VAL A 240 10.66 24.32 -17.82
C VAL A 240 9.18 24.37 -18.19
N ASP A 241 8.83 23.72 -19.30
CA ASP A 241 7.43 23.67 -19.73
C ASP A 241 6.55 23.07 -18.62
N GLY A 242 5.46 23.77 -18.29
CA GLY A 242 4.59 23.47 -17.16
C GLY A 242 5.14 23.74 -15.76
N ALA A 243 6.36 24.24 -15.59
CA ALA A 243 6.88 24.71 -14.30
C ALA A 243 7.84 25.89 -14.49
N THR A 244 7.28 27.09 -14.73
CA THR A 244 8.06 28.31 -14.99
C THR A 244 8.85 28.82 -13.79
N TRP A 245 8.52 28.33 -12.59
CA TRP A 245 9.23 28.64 -11.35
C TRP A 245 10.49 27.77 -11.16
N MET A 246 10.68 26.73 -11.98
CA MET A 246 11.80 25.81 -11.84
C MET A 246 13.12 26.54 -12.15
N GLU A 247 14.10 26.44 -11.25
CA GLU A 247 15.42 27.02 -11.45
C GLU A 247 16.46 25.90 -11.65
N THR A 248 17.66 26.26 -12.14
CA THR A 248 18.77 25.30 -12.31
C THR A 248 19.35 24.82 -10.98
N GLU A 249 19.15 25.60 -9.91
CA GLU A 249 19.53 25.27 -8.54
C GLU A 249 18.37 25.68 -7.63
N ILE A 250 17.87 24.77 -6.78
CA ILE A 250 16.83 25.11 -5.79
C ILE A 250 17.27 24.65 -4.42
N LYS A 251 17.23 25.56 -3.45
CA LYS A 251 17.46 25.27 -2.04
C LYS A 251 16.16 24.90 -1.36
N TRP A 252 16.15 23.75 -0.73
CA TRP A 252 15.00 23.17 -0.06
C TRP A 252 15.29 23.03 1.43
N GLU A 253 14.64 23.89 2.19
CA GLU A 253 14.58 23.81 3.65
C GLU A 253 13.41 22.89 4.02
N SER A 254 13.70 21.86 4.80
CA SER A 254 12.67 20.92 5.25
C SER A 254 12.95 20.41 6.66
N GLN A 255 11.87 20.16 7.39
CA GLN A 255 11.92 19.47 8.67
C GLN A 255 10.84 18.38 8.67
N ASN A 256 11.27 17.15 8.92
CA ASN A 256 10.34 16.04 9.07
C ASN A 256 9.57 16.18 10.40
N ASN A 257 8.24 16.08 10.34
CA ASN A 257 7.37 16.37 11.46
C ASN A 257 6.24 15.34 11.57
N GLY A 258 6.63 14.06 11.64
CA GLY A 258 5.70 12.95 11.81
C GLY A 258 4.57 12.98 10.76
N CYS A 259 3.32 13.11 11.24
CA CYS A 259 2.12 13.17 10.40
C CYS A 259 1.85 14.52 9.75
N ASN A 260 2.60 15.58 10.06
CA ASN A 260 2.45 16.90 9.46
C ASN A 260 3.23 17.06 8.14
N GLY A 261 3.85 15.98 7.66
CA GLY A 261 4.67 15.99 6.46
C GLY A 261 6.16 15.93 6.73
N GLY A 262 6.89 15.78 5.64
CA GLY A 262 8.33 15.60 5.61
C GLY A 262 8.82 15.28 4.20
N MET A 263 10.13 15.13 4.06
CA MET A 263 10.82 14.81 2.82
C MET A 263 11.63 13.52 2.97
N THR A 264 11.54 12.66 1.96
CA THR A 264 12.24 11.36 1.94
C THR A 264 13.76 11.52 2.06
N HIS A 265 14.36 12.53 1.41
CA HIS A 265 15.79 12.79 1.54
C HIS A 265 16.19 13.22 2.96
N GLY A 266 15.34 13.95 3.69
CA GLY A 266 15.56 14.26 5.10
C GLY A 266 15.61 12.99 5.96
N ALA A 267 14.75 12.01 5.67
CA ALA A 267 14.78 10.71 6.34
C ALA A 267 16.08 9.94 6.05
N PHE A 268 16.58 9.98 4.81
CA PHE A 268 17.85 9.37 4.47
C PHE A 268 19.04 10.07 5.12
N ILE A 269 19.04 11.41 5.16
CA ILE A 269 20.05 12.21 5.85
C ILE A 269 20.13 11.79 7.31
N ASP A 270 18.99 11.77 8.01
CA ASP A 270 18.95 11.43 9.43
C ASP A 270 19.43 10.00 9.68
N ALA A 271 18.99 9.04 8.88
CA ALA A 271 19.40 7.65 9.02
C ALA A 271 20.90 7.44 8.75
N ALA A 272 21.43 8.05 7.69
CA ALA A 272 22.83 7.90 7.29
C ALA A 272 23.79 8.64 8.24
N GLN A 273 23.53 9.92 8.54
CA GLN A 273 24.44 10.75 9.34
C GLN A 273 24.53 10.29 10.79
N ASN A 274 23.42 9.78 11.35
CA ASN A 274 23.38 9.27 12.71
C ASN A 274 23.67 7.77 12.80
N GLY A 275 23.94 7.10 11.67
CA GLY A 275 24.25 5.66 11.63
C GLY A 275 23.16 4.78 12.23
N TRP A 276 21.90 5.04 11.88
CA TRP A 276 20.76 4.33 12.47
C TRP A 276 20.77 2.84 12.12
N GLY A 277 20.48 2.02 13.13
CA GLY A 277 19.94 0.69 12.92
C GLY A 277 18.43 0.78 12.70
N LEU A 278 17.98 0.57 11.46
CA LEU A 278 16.56 0.60 11.14
C LEU A 278 15.91 -0.70 11.57
N VAL A 279 14.77 -0.62 12.26
CA VAL A 279 14.04 -1.79 12.78
C VAL A 279 12.91 -2.21 11.86
N THR A 280 12.46 -3.44 12.06
CA THR A 280 11.31 -4.00 11.35
C THR A 280 10.00 -3.36 11.81
N GLU A 281 8.99 -3.39 10.96
CA GLU A 281 7.61 -3.02 11.30
C GLU A 281 7.08 -3.82 12.51
N LEU A 282 7.50 -5.08 12.67
CA LEU A 282 7.11 -5.89 13.83
C LEU A 282 7.72 -5.37 15.15
N THR A 283 8.95 -4.86 15.09
CA THR A 283 9.66 -4.32 16.25
C THR A 283 9.08 -2.97 16.68
N MET A 284 8.72 -2.12 15.72
CA MET A 284 8.11 -0.82 15.97
C MET A 284 6.90 -0.62 15.05
N PRO A 285 5.72 -1.14 15.44
CA PRO A 285 4.52 -1.06 14.61
C PRO A 285 4.07 0.37 14.33
N TYR A 286 3.52 0.58 13.15
CA TYR A 286 2.98 1.84 12.69
C TYR A 286 1.72 2.25 13.45
N ASP A 287 1.66 3.53 13.83
CA ASP A 287 0.53 4.17 14.51
C ASP A 287 0.17 5.49 13.79
N ASP A 288 -1.03 5.52 13.20
CA ASP A 288 -1.53 6.67 12.46
C ASP A 288 -2.18 7.75 13.34
N SER A 289 -2.32 7.51 14.65
CA SER A 289 -3.03 8.40 15.59
C SER A 289 -2.28 9.69 15.97
N GLY A 290 -1.13 9.93 15.33
CA GLY A 290 -0.39 11.18 15.42
C GLY A 290 0.85 11.06 16.29
N SER A 291 1.98 10.75 15.66
CA SER A 291 3.28 11.14 16.22
C SER A 291 3.51 12.64 15.98
N SER A 292 2.70 13.48 16.63
CA SER A 292 3.29 14.59 17.37
C SER A 292 3.51 14.07 18.78
N SER A 293 4.65 13.41 19.00
CA SER A 293 5.13 13.02 20.33
C SER A 293 4.05 12.35 21.20
N THR A 294 3.75 11.06 20.98
CA THR A 294 3.35 10.27 22.14
C THR A 294 4.54 10.27 23.10
N SER A 295 4.32 11.06 24.16
CA SER A 295 5.03 11.21 25.42
C SER A 295 5.35 9.88 26.10
N SER A 296 6.11 9.01 25.42
CA SER A 296 6.98 8.08 26.11
C SER A 296 8.22 8.88 26.51
N ASN A 297 8.62 8.77 27.78
CA ASN A 297 9.88 9.31 28.30
C ASN A 297 11.12 8.60 27.68
N ASN A 298 11.02 8.15 26.42
CA ASN A 298 11.90 7.20 25.73
C ASN A 298 11.99 7.43 24.21
N ALA A 299 11.53 8.57 23.66
CA ALA A 299 11.70 8.87 22.22
C ALA A 299 13.17 8.79 21.76
N SER A 300 14.12 9.20 22.61
CA SER A 300 15.56 9.06 22.34
C SER A 300 16.08 7.61 22.38
N SER A 301 15.46 6.75 23.20
CA SER A 301 15.81 5.32 23.24
C SER A 301 15.25 4.55 22.04
N ALA A 302 14.12 4.98 21.47
CA ALA A 302 13.52 4.37 20.29
C ALA A 302 14.39 4.56 19.02
N CYS A 303 15.20 5.61 18.99
CA CYS A 303 16.11 5.91 17.87
C CYS A 303 17.50 5.27 18.01
N SER A 304 17.81 4.70 19.19
CA SER A 304 19.09 4.05 19.49
C SER A 304 18.89 2.55 19.58
N VAL A 305 18.97 1.88 18.44
CA VAL A 305 18.65 0.46 18.28
C VAL A 305 19.92 -0.39 18.45
N SER A 306 19.79 -1.53 19.13
CA SER A 306 20.92 -2.45 19.29
C SER A 306 21.24 -3.17 17.98
N ALA A 307 22.51 -3.57 17.77
CA ALA A 307 22.92 -4.25 16.54
C ALA A 307 22.13 -5.56 16.25
N ASN A 308 21.59 -6.20 17.29
CA ASN A 308 20.77 -7.41 17.15
C ASN A 308 19.35 -7.13 16.66
N GLU A 309 18.84 -5.90 16.84
CA GLU A 309 17.50 -5.48 16.44
C GLU A 309 17.52 -4.72 15.10
N THR A 310 18.69 -4.31 14.63
CA THR A 310 18.88 -3.69 13.32
C THR A 310 18.49 -4.68 12.21
N ALA A 311 17.53 -4.28 11.39
CA ALA A 311 17.11 -4.98 10.18
C ALA A 311 17.79 -4.43 8.93
N ALA A 312 18.04 -3.11 8.87
CA ALA A 312 18.76 -2.48 7.77
C ALA A 312 19.54 -1.25 8.24
N SER A 313 20.48 -0.81 7.42
CA SER A 313 21.14 0.50 7.57
C SER A 313 21.51 1.05 6.20
N ILE A 314 21.80 2.35 6.13
CA ILE A 314 22.32 3.04 4.95
C ILE A 314 23.51 3.90 5.36
N THR A 315 24.41 4.19 4.42
CA THR A 315 25.57 5.06 4.67
C THR A 315 25.48 6.41 3.98
N GLY A 316 24.50 6.59 3.09
CA GLY A 316 24.30 7.84 2.36
C GLY A 316 23.04 7.84 1.53
N TRP A 317 22.94 8.84 0.66
CA TRP A 317 21.88 9.01 -0.32
C TRP A 317 22.39 9.86 -1.49
N GLU A 318 21.66 9.86 -2.60
CA GLU A 318 21.97 10.70 -3.75
C GLU A 318 20.70 11.19 -4.48
N GLN A 319 20.81 12.35 -5.11
CA GLN A 319 19.87 12.81 -6.14
C GLN A 319 20.26 12.16 -7.46
N VAL A 320 19.31 11.47 -8.11
CA VAL A 320 19.62 10.65 -9.31
C VAL A 320 19.27 11.31 -10.64
N VAL A 321 18.57 12.44 -10.62
CA VAL A 321 18.25 13.23 -11.81
C VAL A 321 18.54 14.69 -11.54
N GLY A 322 19.26 15.36 -12.45
CA GLY A 322 19.51 16.80 -12.40
C GLY A 322 20.91 17.21 -11.92
N ALA A 323 21.62 16.36 -11.18
CA ALA A 323 23.00 16.63 -10.77
C ALA A 323 24.02 16.39 -11.91
N ASP A 324 23.76 15.41 -12.78
CA ASP A 324 24.61 15.07 -13.93
C ASP A 324 23.75 14.89 -15.20
N CYS A 325 23.97 15.78 -16.19
CA CYS A 325 23.33 15.73 -17.51
C CYS A 325 24.33 15.39 -18.63
N THR A 326 25.52 14.86 -18.30
CA THR A 326 26.51 14.49 -19.31
C THR A 326 26.01 13.41 -20.26
N ALA A 327 25.20 12.47 -19.74
CA ALA A 327 24.60 11.39 -20.53
C ALA A 327 23.37 11.85 -21.34
N SER A 328 22.60 12.82 -20.83
CA SER A 328 21.39 13.34 -21.46
C SER A 328 20.93 14.62 -20.76
N SER A 329 20.37 15.57 -21.50
CA SER A 329 19.64 16.72 -20.95
C SER A 329 18.14 16.47 -20.79
N ASN A 330 17.65 15.28 -21.15
CA ASN A 330 16.25 14.90 -20.98
C ASN A 330 16.07 14.17 -19.63
N CYS A 331 15.34 14.79 -18.71
CA CYS A 331 15.07 14.28 -17.36
C CYS A 331 14.39 12.90 -17.35
N THR A 332 13.53 12.60 -18.32
CA THR A 332 12.87 11.28 -18.45
C THR A 332 13.88 10.18 -18.75
N ILE A 333 14.86 10.44 -19.62
CA ILE A 333 15.93 9.49 -19.96
C ILE A 333 16.84 9.26 -18.75
N LEU A 334 17.20 10.34 -18.04
CA LEU A 334 18.00 10.25 -16.82
C LEU A 334 17.28 9.44 -15.73
N LEU A 335 15.99 9.73 -15.49
CA LEU A 335 15.17 9.03 -14.51
C LEU A 335 15.06 7.53 -14.83
N ARG A 336 14.82 7.19 -16.09
CA ARG A 336 14.75 5.78 -16.53
C ARG A 336 16.08 5.05 -16.32
N SER A 337 17.19 5.70 -16.67
CA SER A 337 18.53 5.12 -16.52
C SER A 337 18.92 4.91 -15.06
N ALA A 338 18.48 5.80 -14.17
CA ALA A 338 18.64 5.63 -12.74
C ALA A 338 17.74 4.50 -12.21
N LEU A 339 16.50 4.40 -12.69
CA LEU A 339 15.53 3.41 -12.21
C LEU A 339 15.99 1.98 -12.49
N GLU A 340 16.71 1.73 -13.59
CA GLU A 340 17.25 0.39 -13.89
C GLU A 340 18.33 -0.07 -12.91
N LYS A 341 18.85 0.80 -12.04
CA LYS A 341 19.81 0.44 -11.00
C LYS A 341 19.12 0.03 -9.70
N GLN A 342 18.06 0.75 -9.31
CA GLN A 342 17.21 0.45 -8.16
C GLN A 342 15.94 1.33 -8.17
N PRO A 343 14.90 0.97 -7.40
CA PRO A 343 13.75 1.84 -7.15
C PRO A 343 14.13 3.22 -6.60
N ILE A 344 13.36 4.23 -6.97
CA ILE A 344 13.65 5.63 -6.68
C ILE A 344 12.53 6.23 -5.83
N ALA A 345 12.86 6.81 -4.68
CA ALA A 345 11.90 7.60 -3.95
C ALA A 345 11.66 8.91 -4.70
N VAL A 346 10.40 9.21 -4.99
CA VAL A 346 9.97 10.35 -5.79
C VAL A 346 8.87 11.12 -5.07
N ALA A 347 8.59 12.33 -5.51
CA ALA A 347 7.43 13.09 -5.06
C ALA A 347 6.64 13.61 -6.26
N ILE A 348 5.32 13.73 -6.09
CA ILE A 348 4.39 14.23 -7.11
C ILE A 348 3.39 15.20 -6.48
N ASN A 349 2.69 15.93 -7.35
CA ASN A 349 1.42 16.57 -7.02
C ASN A 349 0.30 15.53 -6.98
N SER A 350 -0.29 15.32 -5.80
CA SER A 350 -1.39 14.38 -5.56
C SER A 350 -2.75 15.06 -5.38
N GLU A 351 -2.98 16.21 -6.00
CA GLU A 351 -4.30 16.86 -5.99
C GLU A 351 -5.38 16.04 -6.70
N ASP A 352 -6.65 16.46 -6.54
CA ASP A 352 -7.80 15.84 -7.21
C ASP A 352 -7.53 15.68 -8.73
N PRO A 353 -7.75 14.49 -9.32
CA PRO A 353 -8.44 13.32 -8.76
C PRO A 353 -7.49 12.17 -8.33
N PHE A 354 -6.26 12.45 -7.93
CA PHE A 354 -5.26 11.41 -7.57
C PHE A 354 -5.78 10.40 -6.54
N GLY A 355 -6.42 10.90 -5.47
CA GLY A 355 -6.98 10.05 -4.40
C GLY A 355 -8.02 9.05 -4.91
N ASP A 356 -8.76 9.42 -5.96
CA ASP A 356 -9.82 8.60 -6.55
C ASP A 356 -9.28 7.58 -7.57
N TYR A 357 -7.98 7.55 -7.88
CA TYR A 357 -7.43 6.63 -8.89
C TYR A 357 -7.66 5.15 -8.54
N ALA A 358 -8.18 4.38 -9.51
CA ALA A 358 -8.53 2.96 -9.38
C ALA A 358 -7.99 2.09 -10.54
N GLY A 359 -6.93 2.53 -11.22
CA GLY A 359 -6.26 1.79 -12.29
C GLY A 359 -6.37 2.45 -13.67
N GLY A 360 -5.66 1.88 -14.66
CA GLY A 360 -5.49 2.48 -15.99
C GLY A 360 -4.32 3.48 -16.01
N PHE A 361 -4.25 4.33 -17.04
CA PHE A 361 -3.12 5.24 -17.28
C PHE A 361 -3.46 6.65 -16.80
N TYR A 362 -3.02 6.98 -15.58
CA TYR A 362 -3.27 8.27 -14.97
C TYR A 362 -2.49 9.36 -15.70
N SER A 363 -3.18 10.43 -16.11
CA SER A 363 -2.53 11.61 -16.66
C SER A 363 -2.55 12.75 -15.66
N CYS A 364 -1.48 13.54 -15.63
CA CYS A 364 -1.38 14.67 -14.74
C CYS A 364 -2.55 15.65 -14.90
N PRO A 365 -3.18 16.10 -13.79
CA PRO A 365 -4.18 17.14 -13.86
C PRO A 365 -3.57 18.42 -14.42
N ASN A 366 -4.42 19.32 -14.91
CA ASN A 366 -4.01 20.59 -15.49
C ASN A 366 -2.91 20.47 -16.58
N ASN A 367 -2.94 19.39 -17.37
CA ASN A 367 -1.95 19.12 -18.43
C ASN A 367 -0.48 19.09 -17.92
N GLY A 368 -0.27 18.70 -16.66
CA GLY A 368 1.05 18.64 -16.04
C GLY A 368 1.61 19.99 -15.58
N ASP A 369 0.83 21.07 -15.64
CA ASP A 369 1.29 22.39 -15.20
C ASP A 369 1.22 22.52 -13.67
N LEU A 370 2.37 22.82 -13.07
CA LEU A 370 2.57 23.14 -11.66
C LEU A 370 2.81 24.64 -11.49
N SER A 371 2.00 25.27 -10.64
CA SER A 371 2.04 26.70 -10.37
C SER A 371 3.13 27.11 -9.39
N SER A 372 3.46 26.21 -8.46
CA SER A 372 4.49 26.40 -7.45
C SER A 372 5.24 25.11 -7.19
N LYS A 373 6.46 25.26 -6.67
CA LYS A 373 7.24 24.17 -6.09
C LYS A 373 6.51 23.46 -4.94
N ASP A 374 5.62 24.20 -4.26
CA ASP A 374 4.83 23.70 -3.12
C ASP A 374 3.61 22.87 -3.56
N ASP A 375 3.33 22.77 -4.87
CA ASP A 375 2.27 21.90 -5.41
C ASP A 375 2.67 20.41 -5.31
N VAL A 376 3.95 20.10 -5.12
CA VAL A 376 4.45 18.73 -4.88
C VAL A 376 4.27 18.40 -3.40
N ASN A 377 3.43 17.41 -3.11
CA ASN A 377 2.91 17.20 -1.76
C ASN A 377 2.79 15.72 -1.34
N HIS A 378 3.17 14.77 -2.19
CA HIS A 378 3.05 13.34 -1.89
C HIS A 378 4.25 12.55 -2.37
N ALA A 379 4.81 11.70 -1.50
CA ALA A 379 5.95 10.85 -1.81
C ALA A 379 5.52 9.42 -2.15
N LEU A 380 6.18 8.81 -3.13
CA LEU A 380 5.96 7.43 -3.56
C LEU A 380 7.30 6.76 -3.90
N LEU A 381 7.25 5.47 -4.22
CA LEU A 381 8.38 4.75 -4.81
C LEU A 381 8.13 4.51 -6.31
N LEU A 382 9.01 5.03 -7.16
CA LEU A 382 9.07 4.69 -8.57
C LEU A 382 9.76 3.33 -8.72
N VAL A 383 9.06 2.36 -9.31
CA VAL A 383 9.50 0.95 -9.33
C VAL A 383 9.59 0.37 -10.73
N GLY A 384 9.03 1.04 -11.73
CA GLY A 384 9.08 0.55 -13.09
C GLY A 384 8.61 1.54 -14.14
N TYR A 385 8.62 1.08 -15.38
CA TYR A 385 8.11 1.79 -16.54
C TYR A 385 7.58 0.79 -17.57
N GLY A 386 6.83 1.29 -18.54
CA GLY A 386 6.46 0.55 -19.74
C GLY A 386 5.98 1.46 -20.85
N THR A 387 5.61 0.87 -21.99
CA THR A 387 5.01 1.59 -23.12
C THR A 387 3.68 0.96 -23.48
N ASP A 388 2.63 1.77 -23.56
CA ASP A 388 1.32 1.38 -24.08
C ASP A 388 1.13 1.91 -25.51
N ALA A 389 0.47 1.10 -26.36
CA ALA A 389 0.30 1.45 -27.77
C ALA A 389 -0.59 2.68 -28.01
N THR A 390 -1.47 3.02 -27.05
CA THR A 390 -2.40 4.14 -27.13
C THR A 390 -1.95 5.32 -26.28
N GLU A 391 -1.52 5.05 -25.04
CA GLU A 391 -1.19 6.09 -24.07
C GLU A 391 0.29 6.50 -24.09
N GLY A 392 1.15 5.70 -24.73
CA GLY A 392 2.59 5.95 -24.81
C GLY A 392 3.35 5.45 -23.58
N ASP A 393 4.51 6.05 -23.33
CA ASP A 393 5.36 5.69 -22.19
C ASP A 393 4.66 6.03 -20.86
N TYR A 394 4.87 5.18 -19.85
CA TYR A 394 4.31 5.38 -18.52
C TYR A 394 5.27 4.85 -17.44
N TRP A 395 5.12 5.41 -16.25
CA TRP A 395 5.81 5.01 -15.02
C TRP A 395 4.92 4.14 -14.15
N ILE A 396 5.53 3.25 -13.36
CA ILE A 396 4.86 2.41 -12.37
C ILE A 396 5.31 2.88 -10.99
N LEU A 397 4.36 3.35 -10.19
CA LEU A 397 4.60 3.85 -8.84
C LEU A 397 3.93 2.95 -7.81
N LYS A 398 4.65 2.59 -6.75
CA LYS A 398 4.11 1.97 -5.54
C LYS A 398 3.69 3.07 -4.57
N ASN A 399 2.43 3.04 -4.13
CA ASN A 399 1.86 4.00 -3.19
C ASN A 399 1.74 3.39 -1.78
N SER A 400 1.47 4.24 -0.79
CA SER A 400 1.27 3.90 0.63
C SER A 400 -0.18 4.11 1.08
N TYR A 401 -1.16 3.96 0.19
CA TYR A 401 -2.61 4.07 0.47
C TYR A 401 -3.31 2.72 0.59
N GLY A 402 -2.55 1.64 0.85
CA GLY A 402 -3.07 0.29 0.94
C GLY A 402 -3.36 -0.35 -0.42
N SER A 403 -3.60 -1.66 -0.40
CA SER A 403 -3.78 -2.46 -1.63
C SER A 403 -5.09 -2.13 -2.36
N SER A 404 -6.09 -1.58 -1.67
CA SER A 404 -7.38 -1.21 -2.27
C SER A 404 -7.32 0.06 -3.12
N TRP A 405 -6.25 0.87 -3.01
CA TRP A 405 -6.06 2.04 -3.86
C TRP A 405 -5.43 1.66 -5.21
N GLY A 406 -5.87 2.28 -6.30
CA GLY A 406 -5.26 2.09 -7.63
C GLY A 406 -5.33 0.65 -8.16
N ALA A 407 -4.25 0.22 -8.81
CA ALA A 407 -4.05 -1.13 -9.29
C ALA A 407 -3.32 -1.95 -8.21
N SER A 408 -4.06 -2.45 -7.21
CA SER A 408 -3.49 -3.21 -6.08
C SER A 408 -2.40 -2.45 -5.30
N GLY A 409 -2.58 -1.14 -5.10
CA GLY A 409 -1.62 -0.24 -4.45
C GLY A 409 -0.63 0.45 -5.39
N PHE A 410 -0.70 0.16 -6.69
CA PHE A 410 0.18 0.75 -7.71
C PHE A 410 -0.57 1.72 -8.62
N MET A 411 0.17 2.62 -9.26
CA MET A 411 -0.31 3.52 -10.29
C MET A 411 0.53 3.42 -11.56
N LYS A 412 -0.13 3.49 -12.71
CA LYS A 412 0.51 3.82 -13.98
C LYS A 412 0.33 5.32 -14.24
N LEU A 413 1.42 6.07 -14.27
CA LEU A 413 1.44 7.50 -14.59
C LEU A 413 1.95 7.68 -16.02
N VAL A 414 1.16 8.27 -16.90
CA VAL A 414 1.58 8.59 -18.27
C VAL A 414 2.78 9.53 -18.21
N ALA A 415 3.85 9.17 -18.92
CA ALA A 415 5.05 9.98 -19.02
C ALA A 415 4.77 11.21 -19.91
N ASP A 416 5.33 12.35 -19.53
CA ASP A 416 5.27 13.56 -20.34
C ASP A 416 6.65 14.23 -20.41
N ALA A 417 6.80 15.18 -21.35
CA ALA A 417 8.05 15.89 -21.57
C ALA A 417 8.28 17.05 -20.59
N LYS A 418 7.39 17.25 -19.61
CA LYS A 418 7.48 18.30 -18.59
C LYS A 418 8.16 17.73 -17.34
N VAL A 419 7.79 18.21 -16.15
CA VAL A 419 8.22 17.64 -14.87
C VAL A 419 7.41 16.41 -14.43
N ASN A 420 6.47 15.96 -15.28
CA ASN A 420 5.62 14.78 -15.09
C ASN A 420 4.98 14.66 -13.71
N CYS A 421 4.04 15.58 -13.40
CA CYS A 421 3.41 15.73 -12.09
C CYS A 421 4.39 16.08 -10.95
N GLY A 422 5.63 16.47 -11.26
CA GLY A 422 6.68 16.75 -10.29
C GLY A 422 7.59 15.56 -10.00
N LEU A 423 7.35 14.40 -10.64
CA LEU A 423 8.15 13.18 -10.53
C LEU A 423 9.66 13.44 -10.71
N ASN A 424 10.00 14.35 -11.62
CA ASN A 424 11.38 14.70 -11.98
C ASN A 424 12.06 15.67 -10.98
N ILE A 425 11.35 16.21 -9.99
CA ILE A 425 11.86 17.25 -9.08
C ILE A 425 12.66 16.62 -7.92
N PHE A 426 12.12 15.60 -7.24
CA PHE A 426 12.81 14.99 -6.08
C PHE A 426 13.12 13.49 -6.22
N PRO A 427 13.70 13.01 -7.33
CA PRO A 427 14.13 11.62 -7.43
C PRO A 427 15.41 11.41 -6.62
N VAL A 428 15.29 10.67 -5.52
CA VAL A 428 16.39 10.37 -4.60
C VAL A 428 16.45 8.89 -4.26
N ILE A 429 17.66 8.38 -4.01
CA ILE A 429 17.88 7.00 -3.58
C ILE A 429 18.77 6.92 -2.34
N PRO A 430 18.60 5.90 -1.48
CA PRO A 430 19.60 5.58 -0.46
C PRO A 430 20.81 4.89 -1.09
N THR A 431 21.99 5.07 -0.47
CA THR A 431 23.25 4.41 -0.87
C THR A 431 23.91 3.69 0.29
N GLY A 432 24.69 2.65 -0.03
CA GLY A 432 25.34 1.79 0.96
C GLY A 432 24.35 1.07 1.88
N ALA A 433 23.20 0.67 1.32
CA ALA A 433 22.22 -0.12 2.04
C ALA A 433 22.79 -1.50 2.40
N SER A 434 22.58 -1.94 3.63
CA SER A 434 23.00 -3.27 4.11
C SER A 434 22.00 -3.87 5.08
N ALA A 435 21.91 -5.20 5.10
CA ALA A 435 21.07 -5.93 6.04
C ALA A 435 21.72 -6.01 7.42
N GLY A 436 20.90 -5.86 8.45
CA GLY A 436 21.31 -6.08 9.84
C GLY A 436 20.97 -7.48 10.34
N ALA A 437 21.30 -7.76 11.61
CA ALA A 437 21.08 -9.07 12.23
C ALA A 437 19.60 -9.51 12.23
N ALA A 438 18.66 -8.56 12.34
CA ALA A 438 17.22 -8.82 12.39
C ALA A 438 16.57 -9.01 11.01
N ALA A 439 17.33 -8.85 9.92
CA ALA A 439 16.80 -9.01 8.56
C ALA A 439 16.27 -10.44 8.29
N SER A 440 16.87 -11.46 8.93
CA SER A 440 16.51 -12.87 8.73
C SER A 440 15.38 -13.37 9.64
N THR A 441 15.00 -12.60 10.67
CA THR A 441 14.13 -13.08 11.76
C THR A 441 12.66 -12.65 11.63
N SER A 442 12.31 -11.80 10.65
CA SER A 442 10.96 -11.25 10.52
C SER A 442 10.36 -11.59 9.15
N VAL A 443 9.40 -12.51 9.16
CA VAL A 443 8.52 -12.80 8.02
C VAL A 443 7.21 -12.05 8.25
N ASP A 444 7.24 -10.74 8.13
CA ASP A 444 6.02 -9.96 7.92
C ASP A 444 6.31 -8.91 6.86
N SER A 445 5.62 -9.02 5.72
CA SER A 445 5.79 -8.11 4.59
C SER A 445 5.14 -6.74 4.83
N GLY A 446 4.49 -6.52 5.98
CA GLY A 446 3.97 -5.21 6.41
C GLY A 446 2.77 -4.69 5.62
N GLY A 447 2.20 -5.52 4.74
CA GLY A 447 1.01 -5.19 3.96
C GLY A 447 -0.28 -5.42 4.74
N ASP A 448 -1.42 -5.43 4.04
CA ASP A 448 -2.71 -5.79 4.64
C ASP A 448 -2.53 -7.00 5.56
N LYS A 449 -2.94 -6.86 6.82
CA LYS A 449 -2.81 -7.89 7.85
C LYS A 449 -3.75 -9.05 7.53
N VAL A 450 -3.41 -9.81 6.50
CA VAL A 450 -3.99 -11.11 6.23
C VAL A 450 -3.31 -12.01 7.24
N PHE A 451 -4.02 -12.34 8.32
CA PHE A 451 -3.59 -13.44 9.17
C PHE A 451 -3.43 -14.66 8.27
N VAL A 452 -2.19 -15.02 7.97
CA VAL A 452 -1.84 -16.24 7.25
C VAL A 452 -2.09 -17.39 8.22
N GLY A 453 -3.36 -17.72 8.39
CA GLY A 453 -3.80 -18.56 9.48
C GLY A 453 -5.30 -18.55 9.54
N LEU A 454 -5.89 -19.64 9.01
CA LEU A 454 -7.27 -20.08 9.15
C LEU A 454 -8.36 -19.01 8.86
N SER A 455 -9.31 -19.31 7.97
CA SER A 455 -10.50 -18.47 7.82
C SER A 455 -11.19 -18.22 9.18
N PRO A 456 -12.02 -17.17 9.34
CA PRO A 456 -12.79 -16.96 10.57
C PRO A 456 -13.55 -18.22 11.02
N THR A 457 -14.09 -18.97 10.06
CA THR A 457 -14.74 -20.26 10.30
C THR A 457 -13.78 -21.34 10.82
N ALA A 458 -12.54 -21.34 10.37
CA ALA A 458 -11.52 -22.28 10.83
C ALA A 458 -10.92 -21.88 12.20
N TRP A 459 -10.87 -20.58 12.54
CA TRP A 459 -10.57 -20.15 13.92
C TRP A 459 -11.65 -20.56 14.91
N ILE A 460 -12.93 -20.44 14.52
CA ILE A 460 -14.04 -20.95 15.32
C ILE A 460 -13.91 -22.47 15.52
N ALA A 461 -13.50 -23.21 14.48
CA ALA A 461 -13.26 -24.64 14.57
C ALA A 461 -12.10 -24.98 15.52
N VAL A 462 -10.97 -24.27 15.46
CA VAL A 462 -9.83 -24.46 16.38
C VAL A 462 -10.22 -24.15 17.82
N ALA A 463 -10.96 -23.07 18.05
CA ALA A 463 -11.45 -22.70 19.39
C ALA A 463 -12.42 -23.76 19.96
N ALA A 464 -13.29 -24.31 19.12
CA ALA A 464 -14.20 -25.40 19.51
C ALA A 464 -13.42 -26.67 19.87
N VAL A 465 -12.44 -27.07 19.04
CA VAL A 465 -11.63 -28.29 19.26
C VAL A 465 -10.79 -28.18 20.53
N THR A 466 -10.12 -27.04 20.75
CA THR A 466 -9.32 -26.79 21.96
C THR A 466 -10.16 -26.76 23.22
N THR A 467 -11.35 -26.16 23.17
CA THR A 467 -12.29 -26.15 24.29
C THR A 467 -12.76 -27.57 24.64
N ILE A 468 -13.18 -28.36 23.63
CA ILE A 468 -13.59 -29.75 23.83
C ILE A 468 -12.46 -30.58 24.42
N PHE A 469 -11.25 -30.47 23.88
CA PHE A 469 -10.08 -31.20 24.37
C PHE A 469 -9.78 -30.85 25.84
N THR A 470 -9.84 -29.57 26.20
CA THR A 470 -9.59 -29.09 27.57
C THR A 470 -10.64 -29.63 28.55
N VAL A 471 -11.92 -29.62 28.17
CA VAL A 471 -13.01 -30.16 29.00
C VAL A 471 -12.85 -31.67 29.20
N VAL A 472 -12.55 -32.41 28.13
CA VAL A 472 -12.39 -33.87 28.18
C VAL A 472 -11.21 -34.27 29.05
N THR A 473 -10.04 -33.65 28.85
CA THR A 473 -8.84 -33.93 29.64
C THR A 473 -9.02 -33.60 31.12
N THR A 474 -9.69 -32.47 31.43
CA THR A 474 -10.03 -32.10 32.80
C THR A 474 -10.97 -33.12 33.45
N ALA A 475 -12.02 -33.56 32.74
CA ALA A 475 -12.95 -34.57 33.23
C ALA A 475 -12.28 -35.92 33.50
N ILE A 476 -11.39 -36.37 32.60
CA ILE A 476 -10.58 -37.58 32.79
C ILE A 476 -9.69 -37.43 34.03
N GLY A 477 -9.01 -36.29 34.19
CA GLY A 477 -8.19 -35.99 35.36
C GLY A 477 -8.98 -36.08 36.67
N MET A 478 -10.18 -35.51 36.71
CA MET A 478 -11.09 -35.60 37.87
C MET A 478 -11.51 -37.05 38.15
N LEU A 479 -11.83 -37.84 37.13
CA LEU A 479 -12.23 -39.25 37.31
C LEU A 479 -11.07 -40.11 37.85
N VAL A 480 -9.86 -39.92 37.34
CA VAL A 480 -8.66 -40.63 37.81
C VAL A 480 -8.35 -40.24 39.26
N SER A 481 -8.40 -38.94 39.57
CA SER A 481 -8.19 -38.44 40.93
C SER A 481 -9.21 -39.02 41.92
N ASN A 482 -10.49 -39.05 41.55
CA ASN A 482 -11.55 -39.60 42.40
C ASN A 482 -11.37 -41.12 42.62
N ARG A 483 -10.95 -41.87 41.60
CA ARG A 483 -10.63 -43.31 41.75
C ARG A 483 -9.44 -43.54 42.70
N LYS A 484 -8.38 -42.73 42.60
CA LYS A 484 -7.25 -42.77 43.55
C LYS A 484 -7.71 -42.46 44.97
N LEU A 485 -8.49 -41.41 45.17
CA LEU A 485 -9.06 -41.03 46.47
C LEU A 485 -9.90 -42.14 47.10
N LYS A 486 -10.77 -42.80 46.33
CA LYS A 486 -11.55 -43.96 46.82
C LYS A 486 -10.65 -45.12 47.24
N THR A 487 -9.60 -45.39 46.48
CA THR A 487 -8.63 -46.46 46.79
C THR A 487 -7.88 -46.17 48.09
N ILE A 488 -7.38 -44.94 48.25
CA ILE A 488 -6.69 -44.49 49.48
C ILE A 488 -7.64 -44.55 50.68
N ARG A 489 -8.89 -44.07 50.55
CA ARG A 489 -9.88 -44.16 51.62
C ARG A 489 -10.14 -45.61 52.04
N LYS A 490 -10.28 -46.54 51.09
CA LYS A 490 -10.48 -47.97 51.37
C LYS A 490 -9.28 -48.59 52.10
N GLN A 491 -8.06 -48.25 51.68
CA GLN A 491 -6.82 -48.69 52.35
C GLN A 491 -6.73 -48.14 53.78
N ASN A 492 -7.04 -46.86 53.98
CA ASN A 492 -7.05 -46.24 55.31
C ASN A 492 -8.10 -46.89 56.22
N SER A 493 -9.34 -47.09 55.75
CA SER A 493 -10.38 -47.77 56.52
C SER A 493 -9.99 -49.19 56.92
N ALA A 494 -9.36 -49.95 56.02
CA ALA A 494 -8.85 -51.30 56.32
C ALA A 494 -7.74 -51.27 57.38
N MET A 495 -6.82 -50.29 57.30
CA MET A 495 -5.76 -50.09 58.27
C MET A 495 -6.31 -49.76 59.68
N TYR A 496 -7.31 -48.88 59.77
CA TYR A 496 -7.96 -48.54 61.04
C TYR A 496 -8.72 -49.73 61.63
N ALA A 497 -9.39 -50.54 60.81
CA ALA A 497 -10.08 -51.75 61.26
C ALA A 497 -9.11 -52.80 61.84
N ALA A 498 -7.98 -53.04 61.16
CA ALA A 498 -6.94 -53.96 61.64
C ALA A 498 -6.29 -53.47 62.95
N ARG A 499 -6.06 -52.15 63.07
CA ARG A 499 -5.54 -51.55 64.31
C ARG A 499 -6.51 -51.72 65.48
N ASN A 500 -7.81 -51.54 65.26
CA ASN A 500 -8.82 -51.73 66.29
C ASN A 500 -8.95 -53.20 66.72
N GLN A 501 -8.82 -54.17 65.78
CA GLN A 501 -8.77 -55.59 66.12
C GLN A 501 -7.54 -55.95 66.96
N ASN A 502 -6.36 -55.43 66.61
CA ASN A 502 -5.13 -55.64 67.38
C ASN A 502 -5.25 -55.04 68.80
N ASN A 503 -5.82 -53.86 68.93
CA ASN A 503 -6.06 -53.24 70.24
C ASN A 503 -7.07 -54.03 71.09
N ALA A 504 -8.12 -54.57 70.48
CA ALA A 504 -9.10 -55.41 71.18
C ALA A 504 -8.49 -56.75 71.64
N GLN A 505 -7.62 -57.37 70.83
CA GLN A 505 -6.88 -58.58 71.22
C GLN A 505 -5.84 -58.31 72.32
N ALA A 506 -5.22 -57.13 72.34
CA ALA A 506 -4.30 -56.72 73.39
C ALA A 506 -5.00 -56.41 74.72
N ALA A 507 -6.27 -55.97 74.71
CA ALA A 507 -7.07 -55.74 75.92
C ALA A 507 -7.73 -57.02 76.48
N ALA A 508 -7.76 -58.12 75.72
CA ALA A 508 -8.28 -59.42 76.13
C ALA A 508 -7.20 -60.39 76.64
N ARG A 509 -5.94 -59.95 76.67
CA ARG A 509 -4.79 -60.60 77.32
C ARG A 509 -4.40 -59.79 78.55
#